data_AF-A0AAW1WEF8-F1
#
_entry.id   AF-A0AAW1WEF8-F1
#
_cell.length_a   1.000
_cell.length_b   1.000
_cell.length_c   1.000
_cell.angle_alpha   90.00
_cell.angle_beta   90.00
_cell.angle_gamma   90.00
#
_symmetry.space_group_name_H-M   'P 1'
#
loop_
_entity.id
_entity.type
_entity.pdbx_description
1 polymer ?
#
loop_
_entity_poly.entity_id
_entity_poly.type
_entity_poly.pdbx_seq_one_letter_code
_entity_poly.pdbx_strand_id
1 'polypeptide(L)'
;MKTQHLDLGYILSNVGLPKWSSTMIRNQDVHTNGPVLDDILLADPEISDAIENEKVVQKTIKIFNVDRAVCGRVAGVVAKKYGDTGFAGQLNITFTGSAGQSFGCFLTPGMNIRLVGEANDYVGKSISGGELVVTPAENTGFCPEDATIVGNTCLYGATGGQVFVRGKAGERFAVRNSLAQAVVEGTGDHCCEYMTGGCVVVLGKVGRNVAAGMTGGLAYILDEDDSFIPKVNREIVKIQRVNAPVGQMQLKSLIEAHVEKTGSGKGSVILKQWDKYLPLFWQLVPPSEEDTPEACTDYEKTAAGEVTLQSA
;
A
#
# COMPACT_ATOMS: atom_id res chain seq x y z
N MET A 1 16.67 -0.48 -55.13
CA MET A 1 15.60 -1.28 -54.48
C MET A 1 16.24 -2.02 -53.31
N LYS A 2 15.72 -1.92 -52.08
CA LYS A 2 16.40 -2.49 -50.89
C LYS A 2 16.23 -4.01 -50.76
N THR A 3 15.13 -4.58 -51.23
CA THR A 3 14.90 -6.04 -51.36
C THR A 3 13.79 -6.30 -52.38
N GLN A 4 13.81 -7.47 -53.04
CA GLN A 4 12.80 -7.88 -54.05
C GLN A 4 11.61 -8.64 -53.44
N HIS A 5 11.82 -9.43 -52.39
CA HIS A 5 10.77 -10.14 -51.65
C HIS A 5 11.23 -10.43 -50.21
N LEU A 6 10.29 -10.79 -49.34
CA LEU A 6 10.52 -11.34 -48.00
C LEU A 6 9.99 -12.77 -47.95
N ASP A 7 10.73 -13.67 -47.33
CA ASP A 7 10.24 -15.00 -46.99
C ASP A 7 9.34 -14.93 -45.74
N LEU A 8 8.04 -15.14 -45.93
CA LEU A 8 7.05 -15.18 -44.86
C LEU A 8 6.73 -16.60 -44.39
N GLY A 9 7.46 -17.61 -44.90
CA GLY A 9 7.22 -19.02 -44.61
C GLY A 9 7.19 -19.34 -43.12
N TYR A 10 8.01 -18.66 -42.31
CA TYR A 10 8.01 -18.83 -40.85
C TYR A 10 6.73 -18.33 -40.16
N ILE A 11 6.09 -17.27 -40.68
CA ILE A 11 4.84 -16.72 -40.13
C ILE A 11 3.64 -17.52 -40.64
N LEU A 12 3.73 -18.01 -41.88
CA LEU A 12 2.66 -18.75 -42.54
C LEU A 12 2.74 -20.26 -42.30
N SER A 13 3.82 -20.78 -41.72
CA SER A 13 3.94 -22.19 -41.36
C SER A 13 2.94 -22.52 -40.27
N ASN A 14 2.01 -23.42 -40.58
CA ASN A 14 1.08 -23.97 -39.62
C ASN A 14 1.67 -25.25 -39.01
N VAL A 15 1.69 -25.35 -37.68
CA VAL A 15 2.09 -26.56 -36.93
C VAL A 15 1.04 -27.68 -36.98
N GLY A 16 -0.05 -27.47 -37.71
CA GLY A 16 -1.16 -28.40 -37.91
C GLY A 16 -2.51 -27.77 -37.52
N LEU A 17 -3.61 -28.40 -37.93
CA LEU A 17 -4.92 -27.97 -37.42
C LEU A 17 -4.97 -28.20 -35.90
N PRO A 18 -5.42 -27.22 -35.10
CA PRO A 18 -5.55 -27.42 -33.67
C PRO A 18 -6.47 -28.61 -33.40
N LYS A 19 -6.04 -29.53 -32.53
CA LYS A 19 -6.84 -30.70 -32.15
C LYS A 19 -8.20 -30.34 -31.57
N TRP A 20 -8.32 -29.13 -31.02
CA TRP A 20 -9.53 -28.59 -30.43
C TRP A 20 -10.03 -27.39 -31.21
N SER A 21 -11.35 -27.27 -31.33
CA SER A 21 -11.97 -26.06 -31.87
C SER A 21 -11.82 -24.89 -30.88
N SER A 22 -11.89 -23.65 -31.38
CA SER A 22 -11.88 -22.45 -30.53
C SER A 22 -13.01 -22.45 -29.49
N THR A 23 -14.12 -23.15 -29.77
CA THR A 23 -15.21 -23.34 -28.79
C THR A 23 -14.79 -24.30 -27.69
N MET A 24 -14.15 -25.43 -28.02
CA MET A 24 -13.62 -26.35 -27.01
C MET A 24 -12.57 -25.68 -26.13
N ILE A 25 -11.67 -24.88 -26.71
CA ILE A 25 -10.63 -24.18 -25.96
C ILE A 25 -11.23 -23.22 -24.94
N ARG A 26 -12.28 -22.48 -25.33
CA ARG A 26 -12.98 -21.50 -24.46
C ARG A 26 -13.85 -22.15 -23.40
N ASN A 27 -14.29 -23.39 -23.62
CA ASN A 27 -15.13 -24.15 -22.69
C ASN A 27 -14.31 -25.04 -21.75
N GLN A 28 -12.99 -24.87 -21.69
CA GLN A 28 -12.16 -25.57 -20.71
C GLN A 28 -12.42 -25.03 -19.31
N ASP A 29 -12.30 -25.90 -18.32
CA ASP A 29 -12.32 -25.50 -16.92
C ASP A 29 -11.15 -24.58 -16.59
N VAL A 30 -11.38 -23.67 -15.65
CA VAL A 30 -10.34 -22.75 -15.14
C VAL A 30 -9.27 -23.56 -14.42
N HIS A 31 -8.00 -23.32 -14.77
CA HIS A 31 -6.88 -23.94 -14.08
C HIS A 31 -6.83 -23.53 -12.60
N THR A 32 -6.49 -24.47 -11.73
CA THR A 32 -6.38 -24.24 -10.29
C THR A 32 -4.98 -23.80 -9.88
N ASN A 33 -4.89 -23.00 -8.82
CA ASN A 33 -3.63 -22.71 -8.13
C ASN A 33 -3.14 -23.91 -7.28
N GLY A 34 -3.91 -25.00 -7.21
CA GLY A 34 -3.73 -26.05 -6.22
C GLY A 34 -4.26 -25.62 -4.84
N PRO A 35 -3.97 -26.40 -3.79
CA PRO A 35 -4.32 -26.04 -2.41
C PRO A 35 -3.61 -24.75 -1.98
N VAL A 36 -4.34 -23.80 -1.42
CA VAL A 36 -3.78 -22.55 -0.87
C VAL A 36 -4.24 -22.33 0.57
N LEU A 37 -3.49 -21.52 1.35
CA LEU A 37 -3.84 -21.25 2.74
C LEU A 37 -5.25 -20.67 2.90
N ASP A 38 -5.70 -19.81 1.97
CA ASP A 38 -7.06 -19.24 2.00
C ASP A 38 -8.17 -20.30 1.91
N ASP A 39 -7.92 -21.48 1.34
CA ASP A 39 -8.90 -22.58 1.36
C ASP A 39 -9.11 -23.10 2.77
N ILE A 40 -8.04 -23.14 3.57
CA ILE A 40 -8.09 -23.50 4.99
C ILE A 40 -8.78 -22.38 5.79
N LEU A 41 -8.48 -21.12 5.48
CA LEU A 41 -9.12 -19.97 6.13
C LEU A 41 -10.64 -19.97 5.91
N LEU A 42 -11.07 -20.19 4.66
CA LEU A 42 -12.49 -20.19 4.31
C LEU A 42 -13.22 -21.45 4.80
N ALA A 43 -12.50 -22.55 5.02
CA ALA A 43 -13.06 -23.75 5.62
C ALA A 43 -13.16 -23.66 7.16
N ASP A 44 -12.53 -22.68 7.81
CA ASP A 44 -12.69 -22.44 9.25
C ASP A 44 -14.13 -21.96 9.53
N PRO A 45 -14.92 -22.69 10.35
CA PRO A 45 -16.33 -22.37 10.58
C PRO A 45 -16.54 -20.97 11.16
N GLU A 46 -15.63 -20.46 11.98
CA GLU A 46 -15.76 -19.13 12.60
C GLU A 46 -15.50 -18.02 11.58
N ILE A 47 -14.54 -18.21 10.67
CA ILE A 47 -14.29 -17.26 9.58
C ILE A 47 -15.47 -17.27 8.60
N SER A 48 -15.93 -18.45 8.20
CA SER A 48 -17.08 -18.57 7.31
C SER A 48 -18.35 -17.99 7.92
N ASP A 49 -18.61 -18.21 9.21
CA ASP A 49 -19.75 -17.65 9.93
C ASP A 49 -19.64 -16.12 10.07
N ALA A 50 -18.43 -15.59 10.30
CA ALA A 50 -18.20 -14.15 10.36
C ALA A 50 -18.41 -13.46 9.02
N ILE A 51 -17.99 -14.10 7.92
CA ILE A 51 -18.29 -13.60 6.57
C ILE A 51 -19.80 -13.73 6.31
N GLU A 52 -20.43 -14.86 6.63
CA GLU A 52 -21.81 -15.12 6.26
C GLU A 52 -22.80 -14.20 7.01
N ASN A 53 -22.55 -13.99 8.29
CA ASN A 53 -23.45 -13.31 9.22
C ASN A 53 -22.89 -11.97 9.74
N GLU A 54 -21.88 -11.42 9.06
CA GLU A 54 -21.27 -10.11 9.38
C GLU A 54 -20.83 -9.98 10.84
N LYS A 55 -20.23 -11.05 11.39
CA LYS A 55 -19.75 -11.09 12.78
C LYS A 55 -18.29 -10.65 12.88
N VAL A 56 -17.85 -10.51 14.13
CA VAL A 56 -16.44 -10.30 14.47
C VAL A 56 -15.78 -11.65 14.76
N VAL A 57 -14.66 -11.94 14.11
CA VAL A 57 -13.81 -13.10 14.40
C VAL A 57 -12.38 -12.67 14.68
N GLN A 58 -11.71 -13.42 15.54
CA GLN A 58 -10.30 -13.25 15.86
C GLN A 58 -9.56 -14.59 15.68
N LYS A 59 -8.50 -14.62 14.88
CA LYS A 59 -7.70 -15.83 14.65
C LYS A 59 -6.20 -15.53 14.67
N THR A 60 -5.41 -16.51 15.09
CA THR A 60 -3.95 -16.49 14.96
C THR A 60 -3.50 -17.69 14.14
N ILE A 61 -2.69 -17.44 13.09
CA ILE A 61 -2.41 -18.43 12.04
C ILE A 61 -0.90 -18.41 11.72
N LYS A 62 -0.30 -19.58 11.50
CA LYS A 62 1.08 -19.66 11.02
C LYS A 62 1.14 -19.43 9.52
N ILE A 63 2.19 -18.75 9.07
CA ILE A 63 2.41 -18.44 7.65
C ILE A 63 3.87 -18.68 7.26
N PHE A 64 4.08 -19.15 6.04
CA PHE A 64 5.38 -19.42 5.45
C PHE A 64 5.48 -18.76 4.06
N ASN A 65 6.70 -18.57 3.56
CA ASN A 65 6.95 -17.84 2.31
C ASN A 65 6.30 -18.48 1.06
N VAL A 66 5.95 -19.77 1.15
CA VAL A 66 5.21 -20.50 0.11
C VAL A 66 3.73 -20.13 0.07
N ASP A 67 3.19 -19.60 1.17
CA ASP A 67 1.83 -19.10 1.31
C ASP A 67 1.76 -17.71 0.67
N ARG A 68 1.36 -17.70 -0.60
CA ARG A 68 1.28 -16.49 -1.45
C ARG A 68 -0.16 -16.02 -1.59
N ALA A 69 -0.34 -14.71 -1.78
CA ALA A 69 -1.64 -14.06 -1.96
C ALA A 69 -2.64 -14.37 -0.83
N VAL A 70 -2.13 -14.61 0.38
CA VAL A 70 -2.95 -14.88 1.56
C VAL A 70 -3.86 -13.68 1.83
N CYS A 71 -5.11 -13.99 2.18
CA CYS A 71 -6.27 -13.10 2.29
C CYS A 71 -6.90 -12.68 0.94
N GLY A 72 -6.26 -12.91 -0.21
CA GLY A 72 -6.79 -12.46 -1.50
C GLY A 72 -8.08 -13.20 -1.92
N ARG A 73 -8.17 -14.50 -1.65
CA ARG A 73 -9.40 -15.28 -1.92
C ARG A 73 -10.46 -14.98 -0.86
N VAL A 74 -10.06 -14.78 0.40
CA VAL A 74 -10.97 -14.33 1.46
C VAL A 74 -11.62 -12.98 1.09
N ALA A 75 -10.82 -12.00 0.68
CA ALA A 75 -11.32 -10.70 0.21
C ALA A 75 -12.24 -10.83 -1.00
N GLY A 76 -11.91 -11.72 -1.94
CA GLY A 76 -12.76 -12.03 -3.09
C GLY A 76 -14.13 -12.62 -2.69
N VAL A 77 -14.19 -13.48 -1.66
CA VAL A 77 -15.45 -14.00 -1.13
C VAL A 77 -16.28 -12.90 -0.47
N VAL A 78 -15.65 -12.04 0.34
CA VAL A 78 -16.30 -10.89 0.97
C VAL A 78 -16.86 -9.95 -0.10
N ALA A 79 -16.03 -9.52 -1.06
CA ALA A 79 -16.42 -8.61 -2.13
C ALA A 79 -17.52 -9.20 -3.03
N LYS A 80 -17.47 -10.50 -3.34
CA LYS A 80 -18.52 -11.17 -4.13
C LYS A 80 -19.89 -11.08 -3.46
N LYS A 81 -19.94 -11.10 -2.13
CA LYS A 81 -21.19 -11.04 -1.37
C LYS A 81 -21.65 -9.62 -1.07
N TYR A 82 -20.71 -8.75 -0.67
CA TYR A 82 -21.02 -7.44 -0.10
C TYR A 82 -20.58 -6.25 -0.98
N GLY A 83 -19.93 -6.50 -2.12
CA GLY A 83 -19.26 -5.46 -2.89
C GLY A 83 -18.05 -4.88 -2.14
N ASP A 84 -17.56 -3.74 -2.61
CA ASP A 84 -16.30 -3.16 -2.12
C ASP A 84 -16.41 -2.58 -0.71
N THR A 85 -17.60 -2.19 -0.25
CA THR A 85 -17.80 -1.45 1.01
C THR A 85 -18.93 -1.96 1.89
N GLY A 86 -19.67 -2.97 1.45
CA GLY A 86 -20.92 -3.38 2.13
C GLY A 86 -20.75 -4.36 3.29
N PHE A 87 -19.55 -4.84 3.59
CA PHE A 87 -19.33 -5.82 4.66
C PHE A 87 -19.30 -5.11 6.02
N ALA A 88 -20.26 -5.42 6.89
CA ALA A 88 -20.35 -4.83 8.22
C ALA A 88 -19.64 -5.64 9.33
N GLY A 89 -19.11 -6.82 9.01
CA GLY A 89 -18.38 -7.68 9.95
C GLY A 89 -16.92 -7.26 10.15
N GLN A 90 -16.19 -8.04 10.95
CA GLN A 90 -14.75 -7.84 11.15
C GLN A 90 -13.95 -9.14 11.17
N LEU A 91 -13.00 -9.27 10.25
CA LEU A 91 -12.04 -10.36 10.20
C LEU A 91 -10.71 -9.89 10.79
N ASN A 92 -10.50 -10.15 12.09
CA ASN A 92 -9.26 -9.78 12.78
C ASN A 92 -8.30 -10.98 12.78
N ILE A 93 -7.40 -11.04 11.78
CA ILE A 93 -6.53 -12.21 11.61
C ILE A 93 -5.07 -11.80 11.82
N THR A 94 -4.43 -12.44 12.80
CA THR A 94 -2.99 -12.30 13.05
C THR A 94 -2.25 -13.49 12.46
N PHE A 95 -1.27 -13.22 11.61
CA PHE A 95 -0.35 -14.19 11.07
C PHE A 95 0.99 -14.11 11.80
N THR A 96 1.65 -15.25 11.99
CA THR A 96 3.00 -15.29 12.58
C THR A 96 3.93 -16.14 11.71
N GLY A 97 4.99 -15.52 11.20
CA GLY A 97 5.98 -16.18 10.35
C GLY A 97 6.49 -15.29 9.21
N SER A 98 6.82 -15.92 8.09
CA SER A 98 7.31 -15.25 6.88
C SER A 98 6.22 -15.31 5.83
N ALA A 99 5.69 -14.19 5.39
CA ALA A 99 4.62 -14.18 4.40
C ALA A 99 5.18 -14.18 2.97
N GLY A 100 4.56 -14.98 2.10
CA GLY A 100 4.90 -15.00 0.68
C GLY A 100 4.48 -13.73 -0.06
N GLN A 101 4.73 -13.73 -1.36
CA GLN A 101 4.38 -12.65 -2.29
C GLN A 101 2.88 -12.29 -2.21
N SER A 102 2.55 -11.01 -2.33
CA SER A 102 1.17 -10.49 -2.34
C SER A 102 0.39 -10.72 -1.03
N PHE A 103 1.06 -10.76 0.12
CA PHE A 103 0.37 -10.86 1.41
C PHE A 103 -0.59 -9.69 1.64
N GLY A 104 -1.83 -10.00 2.04
CA GLY A 104 -2.85 -8.98 2.30
C GLY A 104 -3.25 -8.20 1.04
N CYS A 105 -3.23 -8.83 -0.13
CA CYS A 105 -3.71 -8.19 -1.36
C CYS A 105 -5.23 -8.07 -1.38
N PHE A 106 -5.75 -7.00 -2.01
CA PHE A 106 -7.18 -6.79 -2.26
C PHE A 106 -8.08 -6.70 -1.02
N LEU A 107 -7.53 -6.46 0.18
CA LEU A 107 -8.34 -6.37 1.39
C LEU A 107 -9.44 -5.32 1.24
N THR A 108 -10.62 -5.64 1.76
CA THR A 108 -11.81 -4.78 1.79
C THR A 108 -12.04 -4.26 3.23
N PRO A 109 -12.88 -3.23 3.41
CA PRO A 109 -13.32 -2.80 4.74
C PRO A 109 -13.83 -3.97 5.59
N GLY A 110 -13.51 -3.94 6.88
CA GLY A 110 -13.79 -5.03 7.82
C GLY A 110 -12.69 -6.09 7.91
N MET A 111 -11.71 -6.11 7.00
CA MET A 111 -10.55 -7.00 7.12
C MET A 111 -9.41 -6.30 7.87
N ASN A 112 -9.09 -6.77 9.08
CA ASN A 112 -8.03 -6.25 9.93
C ASN A 112 -6.93 -7.30 10.06
N ILE A 113 -5.90 -7.17 9.25
CA ILE A 113 -4.86 -8.18 9.07
C ILE A 113 -3.57 -7.72 9.73
N ARG A 114 -2.99 -8.58 10.56
CA ARG A 114 -1.71 -8.36 11.21
C ARG A 114 -0.72 -9.45 10.84
N LEU A 115 0.54 -9.09 10.61
CA LEU A 115 1.66 -10.02 10.48
C LEU A 115 2.70 -9.71 11.55
N VAL A 116 3.02 -10.72 12.35
CA VAL A 116 4.17 -10.74 13.25
C VAL A 116 5.29 -11.55 12.59
N GLY A 117 6.26 -10.84 12.00
CA GLY A 117 7.36 -11.40 11.24
C GLY A 117 7.78 -10.50 10.07
N GLU A 118 7.94 -11.06 8.89
CA GLU A 118 8.33 -10.35 7.66
C GLU A 118 7.52 -10.84 6.45
N ALA A 119 7.46 -10.02 5.40
CA ALA A 119 6.81 -10.36 4.16
C ALA A 119 7.67 -10.06 2.93
N ASN A 120 7.45 -10.85 1.87
CA ASN A 120 8.05 -10.64 0.55
C ASN A 120 7.37 -9.47 -0.21
N ASP A 121 7.56 -9.39 -1.54
CA ASP A 121 7.04 -8.30 -2.35
C ASP A 121 5.50 -8.23 -2.40
N TYR A 122 4.99 -7.06 -2.79
CA TYR A 122 3.58 -6.80 -3.07
C TYR A 122 2.64 -6.83 -1.86
N VAL A 123 3.16 -6.56 -0.66
CA VAL A 123 2.32 -6.43 0.54
C VAL A 123 1.25 -5.37 0.32
N GLY A 124 0.00 -5.71 0.62
CA GLY A 124 -1.12 -4.78 0.44
C GLY A 124 -1.40 -4.42 -1.03
N LYS A 125 -0.97 -5.24 -2.00
CA LYS A 125 -1.25 -5.00 -3.43
C LYS A 125 -2.75 -4.75 -3.65
N SER A 126 -3.05 -3.60 -4.21
CA SER A 126 -4.40 -3.17 -4.57
C SER A 126 -5.41 -3.30 -3.42
N ILE A 127 -4.97 -3.06 -2.19
CA ILE A 127 -5.85 -2.92 -1.03
C ILE A 127 -6.90 -1.84 -1.32
N SER A 128 -8.18 -2.13 -1.07
CA SER A 128 -9.31 -1.22 -1.29
C SER A 128 -9.91 -0.70 0.02
N GLY A 129 -9.64 -1.38 1.14
CA GLY A 129 -10.07 -0.98 2.46
C GLY A 129 -9.49 -1.88 3.55
N GLY A 130 -9.92 -1.67 4.80
CA GLY A 130 -9.43 -2.43 5.95
C GLY A 130 -8.07 -1.94 6.44
N GLU A 131 -7.44 -2.74 7.29
CA GLU A 131 -6.17 -2.43 7.94
C GLU A 131 -5.16 -3.57 7.73
N LEU A 132 -3.92 -3.22 7.41
CA LEU A 132 -2.81 -4.15 7.28
C LEU A 132 -1.62 -3.69 8.13
N VAL A 133 -1.24 -4.49 9.13
CA VAL A 133 -0.14 -4.17 10.04
C VAL A 133 0.96 -5.20 9.91
N VAL A 134 2.21 -4.77 9.67
CA VAL A 134 3.38 -5.64 9.70
C VAL A 134 4.33 -5.17 10.79
N THR A 135 4.60 -6.06 11.74
CA THR A 135 5.54 -5.86 12.84
C THR A 135 6.55 -6.99 12.85
N PRO A 136 7.83 -6.73 13.17
CA PRO A 136 8.80 -7.80 13.34
C PRO A 136 8.40 -8.70 14.51
N ALA A 137 8.96 -9.90 14.57
CA ALA A 137 8.87 -10.73 15.77
C ALA A 137 9.51 -10.01 16.97
N GLU A 138 9.10 -10.36 18.18
CA GLU A 138 9.77 -9.85 19.38
C GLU A 138 11.20 -10.42 19.48
N ASN A 139 12.11 -9.69 20.13
CA ASN A 139 13.47 -10.14 20.44
C ASN A 139 14.30 -10.55 19.20
N THR A 140 14.12 -9.87 18.07
CA THR A 140 14.83 -10.17 16.81
C THR A 140 16.34 -9.95 16.84
N GLY A 141 16.87 -9.29 17.86
CA GLY A 141 18.30 -8.98 17.97
C GLY A 141 18.79 -7.87 17.02
N PHE A 142 17.89 -7.24 16.25
CA PHE A 142 18.16 -6.08 15.41
C PHE A 142 17.22 -4.92 15.73
N CYS A 143 17.61 -3.72 15.32
CA CYS A 143 16.80 -2.50 15.37
C CYS A 143 15.72 -2.56 14.26
N PRO A 144 14.42 -2.69 14.58
CA PRO A 144 13.34 -2.76 13.59
C PRO A 144 13.37 -1.62 12.57
N GLU A 145 13.62 -0.41 13.06
CA GLU A 145 13.70 0.81 12.27
C GLU A 145 14.75 0.73 11.15
N ASP A 146 15.77 -0.11 11.32
CA ASP A 146 16.87 -0.26 10.37
C ASP A 146 16.74 -1.44 9.41
N ALA A 147 15.85 -2.39 9.70
CA ALA A 147 15.71 -3.64 8.98
C ALA A 147 14.61 -3.58 7.93
N THR A 148 14.84 -4.21 6.78
CA THR A 148 13.78 -4.44 5.78
C THR A 148 12.86 -5.56 6.28
N ILE A 149 11.58 -5.26 6.40
CA ILE A 149 10.56 -6.20 6.88
C ILE A 149 9.47 -6.49 5.84
N VAL A 150 9.38 -5.66 4.79
CA VAL A 150 8.51 -5.89 3.63
C VAL A 150 9.28 -5.64 2.34
N GLY A 151 8.94 -6.39 1.29
CA GLY A 151 9.61 -6.31 0.00
C GLY A 151 9.24 -5.09 -0.85
N ASN A 152 9.40 -5.26 -2.16
CA ASN A 152 9.18 -4.24 -3.18
C ASN A 152 7.71 -4.09 -3.53
N THR A 153 7.37 -2.95 -4.16
CA THR A 153 6.08 -2.73 -4.83
C THR A 153 4.88 -2.95 -3.90
N CYS A 154 5.06 -2.65 -2.61
CA CYS A 154 3.97 -2.65 -1.64
C CYS A 154 2.93 -1.59 -2.01
N LEU A 155 1.66 -1.87 -1.74
CA LEU A 155 0.52 -0.99 -2.04
C LEU A 155 0.30 -0.69 -3.53
N TYR A 156 0.78 -1.56 -4.41
CA TYR A 156 0.64 -1.34 -5.85
C TYR A 156 -0.84 -1.16 -6.24
N GLY A 157 -1.19 0.05 -6.71
CA GLY A 157 -2.54 0.33 -7.19
C GLY A 157 -3.58 0.35 -6.07
N ALA A 158 -3.18 0.63 -4.83
CA ALA A 158 -4.11 0.64 -3.70
C ALA A 158 -5.17 1.76 -3.83
N THR A 159 -6.43 1.42 -3.55
CA THR A 159 -7.59 2.31 -3.68
C THR A 159 -8.30 2.54 -2.35
N GLY A 160 -7.65 2.25 -1.23
CA GLY A 160 -8.12 2.60 0.11
C GLY A 160 -7.40 1.78 1.18
N GLY A 161 -7.88 1.87 2.41
CA GLY A 161 -7.31 1.13 3.55
C GLY A 161 -6.09 1.80 4.18
N GLN A 162 -5.66 1.22 5.30
CA GLN A 162 -4.57 1.72 6.13
C GLN A 162 -3.48 0.67 6.29
N VAL A 163 -2.22 1.02 6.04
CA VAL A 163 -1.10 0.08 6.12
C VAL A 163 0.03 0.61 7.00
N PHE A 164 0.40 -0.16 8.03
CA PHE A 164 1.38 0.23 9.02
C PHE A 164 2.53 -0.79 9.08
N VAL A 165 3.75 -0.35 8.81
CA VAL A 165 4.93 -1.22 8.67
C VAL A 165 6.03 -0.75 9.63
N ARG A 166 6.29 -1.52 10.69
CA ARG A 166 7.37 -1.22 11.65
C ARG A 166 8.72 -1.74 11.18
N GLY A 167 9.29 -1.01 10.25
CA GLY A 167 10.60 -1.25 9.66
C GLY A 167 10.64 -0.70 8.24
N LYS A 168 11.65 -1.10 7.46
CA LYS A 168 11.86 -0.61 6.09
C LYS A 168 11.10 -1.46 5.07
N ALA A 169 10.61 -0.81 4.03
CA ALA A 169 10.16 -1.43 2.80
C ALA A 169 11.26 -1.43 1.73
N GLY A 170 11.11 -2.28 0.72
CA GLY A 170 11.94 -2.27 -0.48
C GLY A 170 11.65 -1.08 -1.41
N GLU A 171 11.96 -1.27 -2.68
CA GLU A 171 11.75 -0.28 -3.75
C GLU A 171 10.27 -0.16 -4.13
N ARG A 172 9.91 0.95 -4.78
CA ARG A 172 8.56 1.20 -5.33
C ARG A 172 7.45 1.10 -4.29
N PHE A 173 7.75 1.46 -3.05
CA PHE A 173 6.73 1.55 -2.02
C PHE A 173 5.64 2.56 -2.41
N ALA A 174 4.37 2.16 -2.31
CA ALA A 174 3.21 2.97 -2.71
C ALA A 174 3.18 3.37 -4.20
N VAL A 175 3.75 2.54 -5.07
CA VAL A 175 3.66 2.77 -6.52
C VAL A 175 2.21 2.72 -7.00
N ARG A 176 1.79 3.74 -7.74
CA ARG A 176 0.39 3.90 -8.18
C ARG A 176 -0.64 3.85 -7.04
N ASN A 177 -0.25 4.22 -5.81
CA ASN A 177 -1.22 4.40 -4.75
C ASN A 177 -2.21 5.51 -5.13
N SER A 178 -3.50 5.25 -4.95
CA SER A 178 -4.56 6.16 -5.33
C SER A 178 -5.39 6.64 -4.15
N LEU A 179 -5.52 5.86 -3.06
CA LEU A 179 -6.31 6.28 -1.88
C LEU A 179 -5.87 5.64 -0.54
N ALA A 180 -4.86 4.77 -0.52
CA ALA A 180 -4.42 4.17 0.75
C ALA A 180 -3.63 5.16 1.60
N GLN A 181 -3.76 5.01 2.92
CA GLN A 181 -2.93 5.68 3.91
C GLN A 181 -1.87 4.71 4.41
N ALA A 182 -0.61 5.13 4.51
CA ALA A 182 0.46 4.25 4.94
C ALA A 182 1.51 4.94 5.82
N VAL A 183 2.05 4.19 6.79
CA VAL A 183 3.22 4.61 7.57
C VAL A 183 4.26 3.50 7.58
N VAL A 184 5.50 3.86 7.23
CA VAL A 184 6.66 2.96 7.15
C VAL A 184 7.91 3.63 7.71
N GLU A 185 8.89 2.88 8.21
CA GLU A 185 10.08 3.45 8.89
C GLU A 185 11.28 3.64 7.94
N GLY A 186 11.10 3.38 6.65
CA GLY A 186 12.05 3.68 5.58
C GLY A 186 11.70 2.95 4.29
N THR A 187 12.24 3.40 3.16
CA THR A 187 11.94 2.81 1.85
C THR A 187 13.18 2.78 0.95
N GLY A 188 13.14 1.92 -0.06
CA GLY A 188 14.12 1.91 -1.16
C GLY A 188 13.87 3.04 -2.17
N ASP A 189 14.35 2.83 -3.40
CA ASP A 189 14.19 3.78 -4.50
C ASP A 189 12.73 3.82 -5.00
N HIS A 190 12.35 4.89 -5.69
CA HIS A 190 11.04 5.07 -6.34
C HIS A 190 9.83 5.07 -5.38
N CYS A 191 10.02 5.53 -4.14
CA CYS A 191 8.91 5.71 -3.20
C CYS A 191 7.85 6.68 -3.79
N CYS A 192 6.57 6.30 -3.70
CA CYS A 192 5.41 7.04 -4.23
C CYS A 192 5.43 7.26 -5.76
N GLU A 193 6.15 6.44 -6.52
CA GLU A 193 6.16 6.53 -7.99
C GLU A 193 4.74 6.37 -8.55
N TYR A 194 4.32 7.30 -9.43
CA TYR A 194 2.97 7.34 -10.02
C TYR A 194 1.81 7.40 -9.02
N MET A 195 2.03 7.83 -7.78
CA MET A 195 0.95 8.02 -6.80
C MET A 195 -0.02 9.12 -7.28
N THR A 196 -1.34 8.84 -7.19
CA THR A 196 -2.42 9.72 -7.65
C THR A 196 -3.37 10.16 -6.53
N GLY A 197 -3.14 9.70 -5.30
CA GLY A 197 -3.96 10.02 -4.14
C GLY A 197 -3.57 9.16 -2.93
N GLY A 198 -4.22 9.40 -1.80
CA GLY A 198 -3.86 8.79 -0.51
C GLY A 198 -2.78 9.59 0.23
N CYS A 199 -2.24 9.00 1.30
CA CYS A 199 -1.26 9.67 2.15
C CYS A 199 -0.17 8.70 2.64
N VAL A 200 1.11 9.03 2.41
CA VAL A 200 2.24 8.17 2.79
C VAL A 200 3.16 8.90 3.75
N VAL A 201 3.45 8.29 4.90
CA VAL A 201 4.41 8.79 5.89
C VAL A 201 5.60 7.86 5.95
N VAL A 202 6.81 8.41 5.83
CA VAL A 202 8.07 7.67 5.99
C VAL A 202 8.85 8.24 7.16
N LEU A 203 9.05 7.43 8.21
CA LEU A 203 9.69 7.81 9.47
C LEU A 203 11.22 7.58 9.48
N GLY A 204 11.83 7.54 8.30
CA GLY A 204 13.25 7.28 8.14
C GLY A 204 13.74 7.45 6.71
N LYS A 205 14.87 6.82 6.41
CA LYS A 205 15.57 7.02 5.14
C LYS A 205 14.77 6.49 3.94
N VAL A 206 14.84 7.25 2.86
CA VAL A 206 14.34 6.87 1.53
C VAL A 206 15.49 6.73 0.54
N GLY A 207 15.25 5.94 -0.51
CA GLY A 207 16.10 5.84 -1.69
C GLY A 207 15.93 7.02 -2.66
N ARG A 208 16.40 6.85 -3.89
CA ARG A 208 16.40 7.86 -4.97
C ARG A 208 15.10 7.88 -5.75
N ASN A 209 14.94 8.93 -6.57
CA ASN A 209 13.82 9.12 -7.51
C ASN A 209 12.44 9.09 -6.82
N VAL A 210 12.36 9.64 -5.61
CA VAL A 210 11.12 9.73 -4.85
C VAL A 210 10.12 10.60 -5.59
N ALA A 211 8.85 10.18 -5.58
CA ALA A 211 7.70 10.89 -6.17
C ALA A 211 7.80 11.13 -7.69
N ALA A 212 8.57 10.32 -8.41
CA ALA A 212 8.58 10.34 -9.88
C ALA A 212 7.18 10.04 -10.43
N GLY A 213 6.64 10.94 -11.26
CA GLY A 213 5.30 10.80 -11.81
C GLY A 213 4.18 10.88 -10.77
N MET A 214 4.43 11.31 -9.53
CA MET A 214 3.41 11.49 -8.51
C MET A 214 2.56 12.72 -8.84
N THR A 215 1.28 12.49 -9.17
CA THR A 215 0.35 13.53 -9.64
C THR A 215 -0.79 13.83 -8.66
N GLY A 216 -0.87 13.13 -7.53
CA GLY A 216 -1.90 13.35 -6.51
C GLY A 216 -1.57 12.69 -5.17
N GLY A 217 -2.28 13.10 -4.13
CA GLY A 217 -2.03 12.69 -2.75
C GLY A 217 -0.81 13.36 -2.12
N LEU A 218 -0.58 13.07 -0.83
CA LEU A 218 0.47 13.71 -0.04
C LEU A 218 1.46 12.70 0.50
N ALA A 219 2.73 13.10 0.61
CA ALA A 219 3.74 12.31 1.30
C ALA A 219 4.52 13.14 2.32
N TYR A 220 4.78 12.57 3.50
CA TYR A 220 5.57 13.17 4.57
C TYR A 220 6.81 12.33 4.83
N ILE A 221 7.98 12.91 4.65
CA ILE A 221 9.26 12.22 4.77
C ILE A 221 10.07 12.85 5.89
N LEU A 222 10.45 12.05 6.90
CA LEU A 222 11.38 12.47 7.93
C LEU A 222 12.81 12.49 7.38
N ASP A 223 13.47 13.64 7.46
CA ASP A 223 14.86 13.83 7.02
C ASP A 223 15.72 14.31 8.19
N GLU A 224 16.40 13.38 8.85
CA GLU A 224 17.26 13.65 10.01
C GLU A 224 18.71 13.97 9.63
N ASP A 225 19.12 13.70 8.37
CA ASP A 225 20.50 13.85 7.90
C ASP A 225 20.66 14.80 6.70
N ASP A 226 19.64 15.63 6.43
CA ASP A 226 19.57 16.60 5.33
C ASP A 226 19.89 15.99 3.95
N SER A 227 19.64 14.68 3.78
CA SER A 227 19.98 13.94 2.56
C SER A 227 18.80 13.74 1.61
N PHE A 228 17.59 14.17 2.00
CA PHE A 228 16.37 13.87 1.27
C PHE A 228 16.25 14.65 -0.04
N ILE A 229 16.48 15.96 -0.01
CA ILE A 229 16.19 16.85 -1.14
C ILE A 229 16.81 16.40 -2.48
N PRO A 230 18.09 15.96 -2.55
CA PRO A 230 18.69 15.47 -3.79
C PRO A 230 18.09 14.17 -4.33
N LYS A 231 17.31 13.44 -3.52
CA LYS A 231 16.71 12.15 -3.87
C LYS A 231 15.31 12.29 -4.49
N VAL A 232 14.71 13.48 -4.42
CA VAL A 232 13.36 13.73 -4.94
C VAL A 232 13.41 14.01 -6.43
N ASN A 233 12.52 13.36 -7.19
CA ASN A 233 12.23 13.76 -8.55
C ASN A 233 11.34 15.00 -8.53
N ARG A 234 11.88 16.12 -9.00
CA ARG A 234 11.26 17.45 -8.94
C ARG A 234 10.45 17.82 -10.19
N GLU A 235 10.18 16.86 -11.07
CA GLU A 235 9.43 17.11 -12.30
C GLU A 235 8.00 17.62 -12.01
N ILE A 236 7.35 17.07 -10.98
CA ILE A 236 5.94 17.36 -10.67
C ILE A 236 5.77 17.91 -9.26
N VAL A 237 6.32 17.25 -8.25
CA VAL A 237 6.03 17.60 -6.85
C VAL A 237 6.79 18.83 -6.38
N LYS A 238 6.09 19.70 -5.66
CA LYS A 238 6.67 20.74 -4.82
C LYS A 238 7.11 20.11 -3.50
N ILE A 239 8.29 20.50 -3.03
CA ILE A 239 8.83 20.10 -1.73
C ILE A 239 8.69 21.28 -0.78
N GLN A 240 8.02 21.08 0.36
CA GLN A 240 7.82 22.12 1.37
C GLN A 240 7.91 21.58 2.80
N ARG A 241 7.97 22.48 3.78
CA ARG A 241 7.83 22.09 5.21
C ARG A 241 6.35 21.95 5.56
N VAL A 242 6.06 21.17 6.61
CA VAL A 242 4.69 20.92 7.09
C VAL A 242 4.18 22.13 7.89
N ASN A 243 3.78 23.18 7.17
CA ASN A 243 3.39 24.46 7.79
C ASN A 243 1.89 24.53 8.11
N ALA A 244 1.03 23.91 7.30
CA ALA A 244 -0.41 23.97 7.48
C ALA A 244 -0.86 23.19 8.73
N PRO A 245 -1.66 23.77 9.63
CA PRO A 245 -2.11 23.09 10.85
C PRO A 245 -2.85 21.77 10.57
N VAL A 246 -3.66 21.70 9.50
CA VAL A 246 -4.37 20.48 9.12
C VAL A 246 -3.39 19.40 8.65
N GLY A 247 -2.33 19.78 7.89
CA GLY A 247 -1.28 18.86 7.48
C GLY A 247 -0.47 18.32 8.66
N GLN A 248 -0.18 19.18 9.65
CA GLN A 248 0.46 18.75 10.90
C GLN A 248 -0.41 17.75 11.67
N MET A 249 -1.73 17.99 11.73
CA MET A 249 -2.68 17.09 12.37
C MET A 249 -2.77 15.76 11.62
N GLN A 250 -2.86 15.77 10.28
CA GLN A 250 -2.87 14.55 9.46
C GLN A 250 -1.62 13.70 9.71
N LEU A 251 -0.44 14.32 9.66
CA LEU A 251 0.82 13.65 9.93
C LEU A 251 0.85 13.05 11.34
N LYS A 252 0.49 13.85 12.35
CA LYS A 252 0.50 13.40 13.75
C LYS A 252 -0.45 12.24 13.99
N SER A 253 -1.68 12.31 13.48
CA SER A 253 -2.69 11.25 13.62
C SER A 253 -2.24 9.93 12.97
N LEU A 254 -1.59 9.99 11.80
CA LEU A 254 -1.04 8.78 11.16
C LEU A 254 0.09 8.16 11.97
N ILE A 255 0.95 8.98 12.58
CA ILE A 255 2.03 8.48 13.45
C ILE A 255 1.46 7.91 14.76
N GLU A 256 0.43 8.53 15.34
CA GLU A 256 -0.29 8.02 16.51
C GLU A 256 -0.90 6.64 16.22
N ALA A 257 -1.63 6.51 15.10
CA ALA A 257 -2.16 5.22 14.65
C ALA A 257 -1.04 4.20 14.42
N HIS A 258 0.06 4.60 13.78
CA HIS A 258 1.22 3.72 13.59
C HIS A 258 1.78 3.21 14.93
N VAL A 259 1.94 4.08 15.93
CA VAL A 259 2.42 3.69 17.27
C VAL A 259 1.43 2.77 17.97
N GLU A 260 0.14 3.10 17.95
CA GLU A 260 -0.92 2.27 18.54
C GLU A 260 -0.92 0.86 17.94
N LYS A 261 -0.81 0.77 16.61
CA LYS A 261 -0.92 -0.50 15.89
C LYS A 261 0.37 -1.29 15.90
N THR A 262 1.55 -0.67 15.98
CA THR A 262 2.82 -1.38 15.82
C THR A 262 3.72 -1.42 17.07
N GLY A 263 3.44 -0.57 18.05
CA GLY A 263 4.35 -0.31 19.16
C GLY A 263 5.68 0.31 18.70
N SER A 264 5.69 1.05 17.59
CA SER A 264 6.89 1.69 17.04
C SER A 264 7.61 2.57 18.07
N GLY A 265 8.88 2.25 18.32
CA GLY A 265 9.76 3.06 19.17
C GLY A 265 10.08 4.40 18.53
N LYS A 266 10.34 4.40 17.21
CA LYS A 266 10.61 5.62 16.43
C LYS A 266 9.43 6.59 16.46
N GLY A 267 8.22 6.10 16.13
CA GLY A 267 7.00 6.89 16.19
C GLY A 267 6.76 7.45 17.60
N SER A 268 6.98 6.64 18.63
CA SER A 268 6.83 7.08 20.03
C SER A 268 7.79 8.21 20.41
N VAL A 269 9.04 8.16 19.95
CA VAL A 269 10.02 9.23 20.17
C VAL A 269 9.62 10.50 19.44
N ILE A 270 9.19 10.38 18.18
CA ILE A 270 8.72 11.51 17.36
C ILE A 270 7.55 12.22 18.04
N LEU A 271 6.53 11.48 18.50
CA LEU A 271 5.36 12.06 19.16
C LEU A 271 5.72 12.75 20.48
N LYS A 272 6.63 12.18 21.27
CA LYS A 272 7.10 12.79 22.54
C LYS A 272 7.91 14.06 22.31
N GLN A 273 8.65 14.15 21.20
CA GLN A 273 9.51 15.27 20.85
C GLN A 273 8.98 16.01 19.60
N TRP A 274 7.66 16.17 19.50
CA TRP A 274 6.99 16.65 18.29
C TRP A 274 7.58 17.97 17.77
N ASP A 275 7.76 18.96 18.62
CA ASP A 275 8.28 20.28 18.22
C ASP A 275 9.72 20.24 17.67
N LYS A 276 10.49 19.22 18.07
CA LYS A 276 11.85 18.97 17.56
C LYS A 276 11.81 18.26 16.21
N TYR A 277 10.90 17.30 16.04
CA TYR A 277 10.84 16.46 14.84
C TYR A 277 10.04 17.09 13.69
N LEU A 278 8.98 17.85 14.00
CA LEU A 278 8.13 18.46 12.98
C LEU A 278 8.90 19.30 11.95
N PRO A 279 9.88 20.16 12.33
CA PRO A 279 10.69 20.91 11.35
C PRO A 279 11.57 20.03 10.45
N LEU A 280 11.81 18.77 10.81
CA LEU A 280 12.61 17.82 10.04
C LEU A 280 11.78 17.09 8.98
N PHE A 281 10.46 17.15 9.05
CA PHE A 281 9.61 16.58 8.01
C PHE A 281 9.58 17.47 6.77
N TRP A 282 9.60 16.81 5.62
CA TRP A 282 9.27 17.37 4.32
C TRP A 282 7.90 16.86 3.88
N GLN A 283 7.11 17.76 3.29
CA GLN A 283 5.86 17.44 2.62
C GLN A 283 6.10 17.51 1.11
N LEU A 284 5.73 16.44 0.41
CA LEU A 284 5.67 16.40 -1.05
C LEU A 284 4.23 16.67 -1.48
N VAL A 285 4.05 17.71 -2.30
CA VAL A 285 2.75 18.23 -2.72
C VAL A 285 2.75 18.29 -4.25
N PRO A 286 2.00 17.44 -4.96
CA PRO A 286 1.79 17.62 -6.39
C PRO A 286 0.83 18.79 -6.65
N PRO A 287 0.81 19.35 -7.87
CA PRO A 287 -0.02 20.52 -8.19
C PRO A 287 -1.52 20.34 -7.91
N SER A 288 -2.04 19.12 -7.97
CA SER A 288 -3.44 18.82 -7.65
C SER A 288 -3.81 19.05 -6.18
N GLU A 289 -2.83 19.06 -5.28
CA GLU A 289 -3.05 19.16 -3.83
C GLU A 289 -2.61 20.51 -3.27
N GLU A 290 -2.10 21.44 -4.09
CA GLU A 290 -1.50 22.69 -3.63
C GLU A 290 -2.46 23.52 -2.78
N ASP A 291 -3.74 23.54 -3.16
CA ASP A 291 -4.80 24.26 -2.48
C ASP A 291 -5.60 23.38 -1.51
N THR A 292 -5.05 22.26 -1.05
CA THR A 292 -5.70 21.47 0.01
C THR A 292 -5.44 22.07 1.40
N PRO A 293 -6.34 21.90 2.38
CA PRO A 293 -6.11 22.36 3.75
C PRO A 293 -4.83 21.81 4.38
N GLU A 294 -4.43 20.60 3.98
CA GLU A 294 -3.23 19.92 4.46
C GLU A 294 -1.93 20.51 3.88
N ALA A 295 -1.98 21.09 2.68
CA ALA A 295 -0.82 21.67 2.00
C ALA A 295 -0.73 23.20 2.15
N CYS A 296 -1.87 23.90 2.26
CA CYS A 296 -1.93 25.35 2.24
C CYS A 296 -2.37 25.94 3.59
N THR A 297 -1.55 26.84 4.15
CA THR A 297 -1.86 27.57 5.39
C THR A 297 -3.00 28.56 5.24
N ASP A 298 -3.24 29.07 4.03
CA ASP A 298 -4.21 30.12 3.72
C ASP A 298 -5.47 29.59 3.03
N TYR A 299 -5.76 28.29 3.15
CA TYR A 299 -6.88 27.61 2.47
C TYR A 299 -8.21 28.38 2.50
N GLU A 300 -8.59 28.92 3.67
CA GLU A 300 -9.82 29.69 3.83
C GLU A 300 -9.88 30.95 2.94
N LYS A 301 -8.72 31.58 2.66
CA LYS A 301 -8.63 32.75 1.78
C LYS A 301 -8.66 32.35 0.31
N THR A 302 -8.04 31.22 -0.07
CA THR A 302 -8.04 30.72 -1.44
C THR A 302 -9.46 30.30 -1.86
N ALA A 303 -10.17 29.56 -1.00
CA ALA A 303 -11.56 29.15 -1.24
C ALA A 303 -12.50 30.36 -1.41
N ALA A 304 -12.33 31.42 -0.61
CA ALA A 304 -13.13 32.64 -0.75
C ALA A 304 -12.82 33.42 -2.05
N GLY A 305 -11.56 33.42 -2.50
CA GLY A 305 -11.13 34.05 -3.74
C GLY A 305 -11.68 33.37 -4.99
N GLU A 306 -11.68 32.03 -5.03
CA GLU A 306 -12.21 31.25 -6.16
C GLU A 306 -13.73 31.39 -6.31
N VAL A 307 -14.47 31.40 -5.19
CA VAL A 307 -15.92 31.65 -5.20
C VAL A 307 -16.22 33.03 -5.76
N THR A 308 -15.39 34.03 -5.43
CA THR A 308 -15.58 35.40 -5.95
C THR A 308 -15.26 35.50 -7.45
N LEU A 309 -14.23 34.79 -7.94
CA LEU A 309 -13.81 34.78 -9.35
C LEU A 309 -14.76 33.99 -10.27
N GLN A 310 -15.43 32.95 -9.79
CA GLN A 310 -16.46 32.23 -10.57
C GLN A 310 -17.81 32.97 -10.62
N SER A 311 -17.99 33.99 -9.78
CA SER A 311 -19.22 34.80 -9.70
C SER A 311 -19.12 36.16 -10.40
N ALA A 312 -18.06 36.40 -11.19
CA ALA A 312 -17.80 37.65 -11.91
C ALA A 312 -17.85 37.47 -13.44
#